data_AF-A0A8J5R358-F1
#
_entry.id   AF-A0A8J5R358-F1
#
_cell.length_a   1.000
_cell.length_b   1.000
_cell.length_c   1.000
_cell.angle_alpha   90.00
_cell.angle_beta   90.00
_cell.angle_gamma   90.00
#
_symmetry.space_group_name_H-M   'P 1'
#
loop_
_entity.id
_entity.type
_entity.pdbx_description
1 polymer ?
#
loop_
_entity_poly.entity_id
_entity_poly.type
_entity_poly.pdbx_seq_one_letter_code
_entity_poly.pdbx_strand_id
1 'polypeptide(L)'
;MEEYYKLDYEDTIGDLKTRFKYKQVLPNSFGLSTYEILASDDNDLNQYVSIKKIAPYREKEWKVTHHKKLSKEMILGGENKEDKKVKHKKSRSEEAPAPSEREKEELLLKEKEEADDKKKSTRSERRKRRNKELKMTTERQAAYGKINSKRHKSH
;
A
#
# COMPACT_ATOMS: atom_id res chain seq x y z
N MET A 1 -39.60 28.41 -32.11
CA MET A 1 -38.60 27.37 -31.79
C MET A 1 -37.31 27.56 -32.60
N GLU A 2 -37.37 27.68 -33.92
CA GLU A 2 -36.16 27.85 -34.77
C GLU A 2 -35.43 29.21 -34.61
N GLU A 3 -36.13 30.27 -34.20
CA GLU A 3 -35.52 31.59 -34.00
C GLU A 3 -34.54 31.64 -32.81
N TYR A 4 -34.74 30.81 -31.78
CA TYR A 4 -33.86 30.74 -30.61
C TYR A 4 -32.50 30.12 -30.95
N TYR A 5 -32.45 29.22 -31.94
CA TYR A 5 -31.23 28.56 -32.40
C TYR A 5 -30.39 29.41 -33.39
N LYS A 6 -30.93 30.54 -33.86
CA LYS A 6 -30.24 31.50 -34.74
C LYS A 6 -29.51 32.60 -33.98
N LEU A 7 -29.67 32.70 -32.66
CA LEU A 7 -28.84 33.60 -31.86
C LEU A 7 -27.49 32.95 -31.60
N ASP A 8 -26.41 33.67 -31.90
CA ASP A 8 -25.04 33.24 -31.63
C ASP A 8 -24.71 33.17 -30.11
N TYR A 9 -25.68 33.43 -29.24
CA TYR A 9 -25.53 33.56 -27.79
C TYR A 9 -26.76 33.08 -27.04
N GLU A 10 -26.50 32.47 -25.88
CA GLU A 10 -27.51 31.91 -24.97
C GLU A 10 -27.78 32.86 -23.80
N ASP A 11 -26.83 33.73 -23.47
CA ASP A 11 -26.93 34.70 -22.38
C ASP A 11 -26.17 36.00 -22.73
N THR A 12 -26.44 37.06 -22.00
CA THR A 12 -25.76 38.36 -22.14
C THR A 12 -25.38 38.87 -20.75
N ILE A 13 -24.08 38.93 -20.47
CA ILE A 13 -23.56 39.53 -19.24
C ILE A 13 -23.17 40.98 -19.58
N GLY A 14 -24.08 41.92 -19.31
CA GLY A 14 -23.95 43.30 -19.78
C GLY A 14 -23.97 43.34 -21.32
N ASP A 15 -22.87 43.80 -21.92
CA ASP A 15 -22.72 43.92 -23.37
C ASP A 15 -22.06 42.67 -24.03
N LEU A 16 -21.64 41.69 -23.24
CA LEU A 16 -20.97 40.48 -23.73
C LEU A 16 -21.98 39.35 -23.98
N LYS A 17 -22.16 39.02 -25.26
CA LYS A 17 -22.91 37.85 -25.74
C LYS A 17 -22.15 36.57 -25.40
N THR A 18 -22.71 35.71 -24.55
CA THR A 18 -22.08 34.47 -24.08
C THR A 18 -22.78 33.23 -24.61
N ARG A 19 -22.00 32.21 -24.95
CA ARG A 19 -22.48 30.86 -25.31
C ARG A 19 -21.54 29.83 -24.72
N PHE A 20 -22.07 28.86 -23.98
CA PHE A 20 -21.23 27.84 -23.35
C PHE A 20 -20.77 26.82 -24.39
N LYS A 21 -19.47 26.80 -24.69
CA LYS A 21 -18.86 25.78 -25.55
C LYS A 21 -18.44 24.59 -24.67
N TYR A 22 -19.09 23.45 -24.87
CA TYR A 22 -18.66 22.21 -24.22
C TYR A 22 -17.40 21.65 -24.91
N LYS A 23 -16.46 21.18 -24.10
CA LYS A 23 -15.28 20.43 -24.55
C LYS A 23 -15.43 18.98 -24.11
N GLN A 24 -15.18 18.04 -25.03
CA GLN A 24 -15.08 16.64 -24.66
C GLN A 24 -13.84 16.42 -23.79
N VAL A 25 -14.04 15.77 -22.64
CA VAL A 25 -12.99 15.46 -21.67
C VAL A 25 -12.81 13.94 -21.57
N LEU A 26 -11.64 13.52 -21.11
CA LEU A 26 -11.36 12.11 -20.88
C LEU A 26 -12.24 11.59 -19.73
N PRO A 27 -12.85 10.40 -19.87
CA PRO A 27 -13.61 9.80 -18.79
C PRO A 27 -12.66 9.40 -17.65
N ASN A 28 -12.96 9.87 -16.44
CA ASN A 28 -12.23 9.53 -15.23
C ASN A 28 -13.13 8.72 -14.29
N SER A 29 -12.71 7.51 -13.93
CA SER A 29 -13.42 6.68 -12.97
C SER A 29 -12.46 5.96 -12.04
N PHE A 30 -12.77 6.01 -10.75
CA PHE A 30 -12.06 5.30 -9.70
C PHE A 30 -12.66 3.91 -9.42
N GLY A 31 -13.60 3.42 -10.24
CA GLY A 31 -14.26 2.13 -10.03
C GLY A 31 -15.17 2.08 -8.80
N LEU A 32 -15.63 3.24 -8.34
CA LEU A 32 -16.66 3.40 -7.32
C LEU A 32 -18.00 3.65 -8.00
N SER A 33 -19.07 3.05 -7.49
CA SER A 33 -20.43 3.43 -7.85
C SER A 33 -20.83 4.70 -7.11
N THR A 34 -21.84 5.41 -7.63
CA THR A 34 -22.39 6.60 -6.96
C THR A 34 -22.94 6.27 -5.57
N TYR A 35 -23.60 5.12 -5.43
CA TYR A 35 -24.14 4.66 -4.16
C TYR A 35 -23.04 4.43 -3.11
N GLU A 36 -21.93 3.79 -3.49
CA GLU A 36 -20.80 3.56 -2.57
C GLU A 36 -20.15 4.86 -2.11
N ILE A 37 -20.05 5.86 -2.99
CA ILE A 37 -19.51 7.17 -2.62
C ILE A 37 -20.40 7.85 -1.58
N LEU A 38 -21.72 7.75 -1.75
CA LEU A 38 -22.68 8.39 -0.86
C LEU A 38 -22.90 7.64 0.46
N ALA A 39 -22.71 6.32 0.46
CA ALA A 39 -22.96 5.47 1.63
C ALA A 39 -21.73 5.32 2.55
N SER A 40 -20.52 5.58 2.05
CA SER A 40 -19.27 5.39 2.79
C SER A 40 -18.74 6.69 3.41
N ASP A 41 -18.01 6.56 4.51
CA ASP A 41 -17.36 7.67 5.18
C ASP A 41 -16.14 8.20 4.39
N ASP A 42 -15.84 9.50 4.58
CA ASP A 42 -14.65 10.16 4.02
C ASP A 42 -13.33 9.47 4.36
N ASN A 43 -13.26 8.82 5.53
CA ASN A 43 -12.08 8.08 5.97
C ASN A 43 -11.83 6.83 5.11
N ASP A 44 -12.90 6.10 4.79
CA ASP A 44 -12.84 4.87 4.00
C ASP A 44 -12.63 5.20 2.51
N LEU A 45 -13.25 6.27 2.03
CA LEU A 45 -12.97 6.84 0.71
C LEU A 45 -11.49 7.24 0.58
N ASN A 46 -10.94 7.95 1.56
CA ASN A 46 -9.52 8.35 1.55
C ASN A 46 -8.56 7.17 1.60
N GLN A 47 -8.92 6.09 2.31
CA GLN A 47 -8.15 4.84 2.33
C GLN A 47 -8.14 4.18 0.95
N TYR A 48 -9.27 4.20 0.24
CA TYR A 48 -9.39 3.66 -1.11
C TYR A 48 -8.64 4.53 -2.14
N VAL A 49 -9.01 5.81 -2.24
CA VAL A 49 -8.36 6.83 -3.06
C VAL A 49 -8.10 8.07 -2.21
N SER A 50 -6.83 8.36 -1.96
CA SER A 50 -6.48 9.55 -1.19
C SER A 50 -6.71 10.83 -2.01
N ILE A 51 -7.17 11.90 -1.36
CA ILE A 51 -7.39 13.23 -1.98
C ILE A 51 -6.19 13.70 -2.81
N LYS A 52 -4.97 13.44 -2.34
CA LYS A 52 -3.74 13.81 -3.05
C LYS A 52 -3.66 13.22 -4.47
N LYS A 53 -4.33 12.09 -4.73
CA LYS A 53 -4.36 11.41 -6.04
C LYS A 53 -5.31 12.06 -7.03
N ILE A 54 -6.24 12.88 -6.55
CA ILE A 54 -7.25 13.60 -7.35
C ILE A 54 -6.77 15.04 -7.67
N ALA A 55 -5.65 15.48 -7.08
CA ALA A 55 -5.14 16.84 -7.22
C ALA A 55 -4.84 17.23 -8.69
N PRO A 56 -5.31 18.41 -9.17
CA PRO A 56 -5.18 18.84 -10.56
C PRO A 56 -3.74 18.95 -11.09
N TYR A 57 -2.79 19.31 -10.23
CA TYR A 57 -1.40 19.57 -10.63
C TYR A 57 -0.54 18.31 -10.80
N ARG A 58 -1.16 17.12 -10.84
CA ARG A 58 -0.45 15.87 -11.16
C ARG A 58 -0.56 15.59 -12.66
N GLU A 59 0.60 15.59 -13.33
CA GLU A 59 0.71 15.26 -14.76
C GLU A 59 0.23 13.85 -15.10
N LYS A 60 0.27 12.92 -14.14
CA LYS A 60 -0.12 11.52 -14.35
C LYS A 60 -1.46 11.21 -13.69
N GLU A 61 -2.45 10.91 -14.52
CA GLU A 61 -3.73 10.35 -14.09
C GLU A 61 -3.51 9.07 -13.28
N TRP A 62 -3.93 9.10 -12.02
CA TRP A 62 -3.81 7.93 -11.16
C TRP A 62 -4.97 6.98 -11.39
N LYS A 63 -4.65 5.73 -11.74
CA LYS A 63 -5.63 4.64 -11.92
C LYS A 63 -5.63 3.71 -10.72
N VAL A 64 -6.80 3.23 -10.34
CA VAL A 64 -6.96 2.25 -9.26
C VAL A 64 -6.33 0.93 -9.67
N THR A 65 -5.33 0.49 -8.90
CA THR A 65 -4.64 -0.78 -9.09
C THR A 65 -5.58 -1.97 -8.90
N HIS A 66 -5.38 -3.06 -9.64
CA HIS A 66 -6.21 -4.27 -9.55
C HIS A 66 -6.39 -4.78 -8.11
N HIS A 67 -5.30 -4.81 -7.32
CA HIS A 67 -5.37 -5.23 -5.92
C HIS A 67 -6.28 -4.32 -5.07
N LYS A 68 -6.31 -3.02 -5.35
CA LYS A 68 -7.21 -2.09 -4.66
C LYS A 68 -8.67 -2.35 -5.02
N LYS A 69 -8.95 -2.66 -6.30
CA LYS A 69 -10.30 -3.04 -6.74
C LYS A 69 -10.80 -4.30 -6.03
N LEU A 70 -9.94 -5.30 -5.83
CA LEU A 70 -10.29 -6.51 -5.08
C LEU A 70 -10.52 -6.22 -3.59
N SER A 71 -9.74 -5.33 -2.97
CA SER A 71 -9.93 -4.94 -1.58
C SER A 71 -11.00 -3.87 -1.39
N LYS A 72 -11.75 -3.49 -2.44
CA LYS A 72 -12.72 -2.40 -2.43
C LYS A 72 -13.80 -2.63 -1.37
N GLU A 73 -14.43 -3.81 -1.41
CA GLU A 73 -15.47 -4.21 -0.46
C GLU A 73 -14.92 -4.29 0.96
N MET A 74 -13.67 -4.70 1.15
CA MET A 74 -13.05 -4.73 2.48
C MET A 74 -12.78 -3.32 3.05
N ILE A 75 -12.51 -2.34 2.18
CA ILE A 75 -12.19 -0.97 2.59
C ILE A 75 -13.47 -0.17 2.86
N LEU A 76 -14.44 -0.26 1.95
CA LEU A 76 -15.71 0.49 1.96
C LEU A 76 -16.83 -0.24 2.72
N GLY A 77 -16.75 -1.57 2.83
CA GLY A 77 -17.65 -2.37 3.63
C GLY A 77 -17.36 -2.14 5.10
N GLY A 78 -17.95 -1.08 5.64
CA GLY A 78 -17.94 -0.71 7.05
C GLY A 78 -18.67 -1.70 7.97
N GLU A 79 -18.78 -2.98 7.60
CA GLU A 79 -19.29 -4.00 8.51
C GLU A 79 -18.19 -4.37 9.52
N ASN A 80 -18.35 -3.90 10.76
CA ASN A 80 -17.65 -4.38 11.98
C ASN A 80 -16.24 -3.83 12.26
N LYS A 81 -16.01 -2.51 12.14
CA LYS A 81 -14.76 -1.87 12.64
C LYS A 81 -14.77 -1.55 14.15
N GLU A 82 -15.93 -1.59 14.82
CA GLU A 82 -16.01 -1.26 16.25
C GLU A 82 -15.39 -2.36 17.15
N ASP A 83 -15.41 -3.63 16.75
CA ASP A 83 -14.95 -4.74 17.62
C ASP A 83 -13.44 -5.01 17.60
N LYS A 84 -12.68 -4.47 16.63
CA LYS A 84 -11.26 -4.86 16.42
C LYS A 84 -10.23 -3.98 17.12
N LYS A 85 -10.59 -2.79 17.62
CA LYS A 85 -9.62 -1.88 18.26
C LYS A 85 -9.16 -2.34 19.66
N VAL A 86 -9.85 -3.27 20.31
CA VAL A 86 -9.55 -3.66 21.70
C VAL A 86 -8.41 -4.71 21.80
N LYS A 87 -8.15 -5.52 20.75
CA LYS A 87 -7.26 -6.69 20.88
C LYS A 87 -5.76 -6.45 20.69
N HIS A 88 -5.32 -5.31 20.15
CA HIS A 88 -3.90 -5.15 19.76
C HIS A 88 -2.97 -4.51 20.79
N LYS A 89 -3.43 -4.18 22.00
CA LYS A 89 -2.60 -3.51 23.03
C LYS A 89 -1.95 -4.45 24.09
N LYS A 90 -2.14 -5.77 24.06
CA LYS A 90 -1.78 -6.64 25.21
C LYS A 90 -0.64 -7.65 25.00
N SER A 91 0.30 -7.46 24.08
CA SER A 91 1.43 -8.41 23.98
C SER A 91 2.74 -7.77 23.52
N ARG A 92 3.38 -6.99 24.40
CA ARG A 92 4.83 -6.72 24.30
C ARG A 92 5.44 -6.29 25.64
N SER A 93 5.96 -7.25 26.40
CA SER A 93 6.99 -7.09 27.46
C SER A 93 7.71 -8.43 27.59
N GLU A 94 8.93 -8.54 27.06
CA GLU A 94 10.23 -8.52 27.78
C GLU A 94 10.66 -9.90 28.26
N GLU A 95 11.73 -10.46 27.67
CA GLU A 95 12.97 -10.85 28.35
C GLU A 95 13.95 -11.52 27.38
N ALA A 96 15.24 -11.20 27.52
CA ALA A 96 16.38 -11.86 26.88
C ALA A 96 17.11 -12.72 27.94
N PRO A 97 17.86 -13.75 27.53
CA PRO A 97 19.31 -13.67 27.78
C PRO A 97 20.20 -14.27 26.66
N ALA A 98 21.50 -13.97 26.79
CA ALA A 98 22.60 -14.09 25.83
C ALA A 98 23.25 -15.52 25.72
N PRO A 99 24.18 -15.77 24.74
CA PRO A 99 24.50 -17.11 24.22
C PRO A 99 25.85 -17.69 24.71
N SER A 100 26.02 -19.02 24.65
CA SER A 100 27.34 -19.68 24.74
C SER A 100 27.50 -20.88 23.80
N GLU A 101 28.53 -20.80 22.96
CA GLU A 101 29.41 -21.82 22.34
C GLU A 101 28.89 -23.25 22.01
N ARG A 102 27.63 -23.42 21.60
CA ARG A 102 27.11 -24.72 21.08
C ARG A 102 26.70 -24.69 19.60
N GLU A 103 26.89 -23.56 18.92
CA GLU A 103 26.34 -23.33 17.58
C GLU A 103 27.20 -23.90 16.44
N LYS A 104 28.46 -24.27 16.68
CA LYS A 104 29.36 -24.73 15.60
C LYS A 104 29.19 -26.20 15.23
N GLU A 105 28.79 -27.07 16.17
CA GLU A 105 28.55 -28.49 15.87
C GLU A 105 27.13 -28.75 15.33
N GLU A 106 26.14 -27.91 15.68
CA GLU A 106 24.76 -28.10 15.22
C GLU A 106 24.54 -27.73 13.74
N LEU A 107 25.42 -26.89 13.16
CA LEU A 107 25.32 -26.44 11.77
C LEU A 107 25.66 -27.54 10.75
N LEU A 108 26.57 -28.48 11.09
CA LEU A 108 26.99 -29.57 10.19
C LEU A 108 25.97 -30.72 10.12
N LEU A 109 25.16 -30.91 11.17
CA LEU A 109 24.09 -31.90 11.17
C LEU A 109 22.83 -31.40 10.43
N LYS A 110 22.57 -30.09 10.46
CA LYS A 110 21.40 -29.47 9.81
C LYS A 110 21.46 -29.42 8.27
N GLU A 111 22.65 -29.43 7.68
CA GLU A 111 22.79 -29.46 6.22
C GLU A 111 22.35 -30.79 5.60
N LYS A 112 22.39 -31.90 6.36
CA LYS A 112 21.96 -33.23 5.86
C LYS A 112 20.45 -33.45 5.96
N GLU A 113 19.74 -32.76 6.86
CA GLU A 113 18.28 -32.88 7.02
C GLU A 113 17.46 -31.94 6.11
N GLU A 114 18.02 -30.80 5.65
CA GLU A 114 17.32 -29.83 4.78
C GLU A 114 17.05 -30.31 3.33
N ALA A 115 17.57 -31.47 2.94
CA ALA A 115 17.36 -32.02 1.60
C ALA A 115 15.97 -32.67 1.43
N ASP A 116 15.39 -33.23 2.49
CA ASP A 116 14.16 -34.05 2.39
C ASP A 116 12.86 -33.27 2.68
N ASP A 117 12.94 -32.19 3.49
CA ASP A 117 11.76 -31.43 3.94
C ASP A 117 11.23 -30.37 2.93
N LYS A 118 11.76 -30.36 1.70
CA LYS A 118 11.35 -29.40 0.66
C LYS A 118 9.96 -29.68 0.07
N LYS A 119 9.30 -30.79 0.42
CA LYS A 119 8.03 -31.20 -0.20
C LYS A 119 6.75 -30.69 0.50
N LYS A 120 6.81 -30.08 1.70
CA LYS A 120 5.59 -29.62 2.43
C LYS A 120 5.69 -28.23 3.10
N SER A 121 6.55 -27.32 2.63
CA SER A 121 6.59 -25.96 3.21
C SER A 121 5.47 -25.04 2.70
N THR A 122 4.93 -24.21 3.59
CA THR A 122 3.88 -23.25 3.24
C THR A 122 4.40 -22.11 2.36
N ARG A 123 3.51 -21.43 1.61
CA ARG A 123 3.89 -20.28 0.75
C ARG A 123 4.60 -19.17 1.54
N SER A 124 4.25 -18.99 2.81
CA SER A 124 4.85 -18.00 3.70
C SER A 124 6.31 -18.34 4.04
N GLU A 125 6.58 -19.60 4.38
CA GLU A 125 7.94 -20.06 4.70
C GLU A 125 8.86 -20.00 3.49
N ARG A 126 8.38 -20.39 2.31
CA ARG A 126 9.14 -20.29 1.06
C ARG A 126 9.52 -18.84 0.74
N ARG A 127 8.64 -17.87 1.05
CA ARG A 127 8.94 -16.44 0.89
C ARG A 127 9.94 -15.95 1.93
N LYS A 128 9.85 -16.41 3.18
CA LYS A 128 10.77 -16.06 4.26
C LYS A 128 12.20 -16.56 3.98
N ARG A 129 12.35 -17.78 3.45
CA ARG A 129 13.65 -18.36 3.02
C ARG A 129 14.27 -17.54 1.89
N ARG A 130 13.52 -17.26 0.83
CA ARG A 130 13.99 -16.41 -0.28
C ARG A 130 14.45 -15.03 0.19
N ASN A 131 13.68 -14.42 1.10
CA ASN A 131 14.05 -13.12 1.68
C ASN A 131 15.28 -13.22 2.59
N LYS A 132 15.60 -14.38 3.16
CA LYS A 132 16.82 -14.62 3.95
C LYS A 132 18.03 -14.81 3.03
N GLU A 133 17.87 -15.55 1.93
CA GLU A 133 18.90 -15.73 0.90
C GLU A 133 19.26 -14.42 0.19
N LEU A 134 18.27 -13.55 -0.05
CA LEU A 134 18.48 -12.23 -0.65
C LEU A 134 19.12 -11.21 0.30
N LYS A 135 19.15 -11.47 1.62
CA LYS A 135 19.81 -10.58 2.58
C LYS A 135 21.31 -10.78 2.49
N MET A 136 22.04 -9.66 2.37
CA MET A 136 23.50 -9.70 2.30
C MET A 136 24.11 -10.37 3.52
N THR A 137 25.12 -11.22 3.32
CA THR A 137 25.88 -11.84 4.40
C THR A 137 26.48 -10.78 5.31
N THR A 138 26.60 -11.11 6.59
CA THR A 138 27.18 -10.23 7.62
C THR A 138 28.60 -9.78 7.25
N GLU A 139 29.41 -10.67 6.69
CA GLU A 139 30.75 -10.35 6.16
C GLU A 139 30.70 -9.32 5.03
N ARG A 140 29.77 -9.48 4.06
CA ARG A 140 29.59 -8.51 2.97
C ARG A 140 29.07 -7.17 3.50
N GLN A 141 28.20 -7.18 4.51
CA GLN A 141 27.74 -5.95 5.17
C GLN A 141 28.88 -5.22 5.89
N ALA A 142 29.80 -5.95 6.53
CA ALA A 142 30.99 -5.40 7.17
C ALA A 142 31.97 -4.79 6.14
N ALA A 143 32.19 -5.46 5.00
CA ALA A 143 33.03 -4.95 3.91
C ALA A 143 32.49 -3.63 3.31
N TYR A 144 31.16 -3.47 3.26
CA TYR A 144 30.51 -2.21 2.85
C TYR A 144 30.41 -1.17 3.99
N GLY A 145 31.04 -1.39 5.16
CA GLY A 145 31.01 -0.46 6.28
C GLY A 145 29.64 -0.27 6.93
N LYS A 146 28.66 -1.14 6.66
CA LYS A 146 27.31 -1.08 7.23
C LYS A 146 27.24 -1.54 8.69
N ILE A 147 28.26 -2.27 9.13
CA ILE A 147 28.40 -2.74 10.51
C ILE A 147 29.76 -2.26 11.02
N ASN A 148 29.75 -1.22 11.86
CA ASN A 148 30.98 -0.71 12.49
C ASN A 148 31.33 -1.58 13.71
N SER A 149 32.24 -2.55 13.54
CA SER A 149 32.73 -3.42 14.62
C SER A 149 33.60 -2.71 15.67
N LYS A 150 33.95 -1.43 15.46
CA LYS A 150 34.87 -0.67 16.33
C LYS A 150 34.21 0.26 17.35
N ARG A 151 32.88 0.29 17.50
CA ARG A 151 32.21 1.13 18.51
C ARG A 151 31.81 0.31 19.74
N HIS A 152 32.77 -0.15 20.53
CA HIS A 152 32.62 -0.39 21.98
C HIS A 152 34.01 -0.46 22.63
N LYS A 153 34.57 0.70 22.95
CA LYS A 153 35.51 0.90 24.06
C LYS A 153 35.03 2.16 24.78
N SER A 154 34.08 2.00 25.69
CA SER A 154 33.86 2.99 26.74
C SER A 154 34.84 2.65 27.87
N HIS A 155 35.52 3.69 28.35
CA HIS A 155 36.42 3.68 29.50
C HIS A 155 35.74 3.16 30.77
#